data_AF-A0A1S3X448-F1
#
_entry.id   AF-A0A1S3X448-F1
#
_cell.length_a   1.000
_cell.length_b   1.000
_cell.length_c   1.000
_cell.angle_alpha   90.00
_cell.angle_beta   90.00
_cell.angle_gamma   90.00
#
_symmetry.space_group_name_H-M   'P 1'
#
loop_
_entity.id
_entity.type
_entity.pdbx_description
1 polymer ?
#
loop_
_entity_poly.entity_id
_entity_poly.type
_entity_poly.pdbx_seq_one_letter_code
_entity_poly.pdbx_strand_id
1 'polypeptide(L)'
;MLEIVMINFNEVDAMPYIFGDFARDLPAQVKSLTVKVGYSQIKHFPTERKMFRNLRELTLVLVFTYDFDIVKIPPLLGACPLLRHLDLVQSRTTRGERGSDIRPPLSPTCHTKLKEVTFGGFHRSEAEIEFAVYILRSAMVLERMVLAPCFSCYSGSGTWEKMFDFSLDERKRNSIQPELHGQAISRKAVVIIQ
;
A
#
# COMPACT_ATOMS: atom_id res chain seq x y z
N MET A 1 12.05 21.93 -9.75
CA MET A 1 11.50 20.77 -10.49
C MET A 1 10.79 19.91 -9.45
N LEU A 2 9.45 19.88 -9.44
CA LEU A 2 8.65 19.21 -8.41
C LEU A 2 8.71 17.69 -8.63
N GLU A 3 9.59 16.99 -7.91
CA GLU A 3 9.76 15.53 -7.99
C GLU A 3 8.85 14.76 -7.01
N ILE A 4 8.35 15.45 -5.98
CA ILE A 4 7.49 14.91 -4.93
C ILE A 4 6.19 15.71 -4.93
N VAL A 5 5.08 15.05 -5.23
CA VAL A 5 3.74 15.63 -5.07
C VAL A 5 3.09 14.94 -3.88
N MET A 6 2.77 15.73 -2.86
CA MET A 6 1.94 15.25 -1.76
C MET A 6 0.53 15.76 -1.96
N ILE A 7 -0.42 14.83 -2.01
CA ILE A 7 -1.83 15.15 -2.09
C ILE A 7 -2.48 14.70 -0.78
N ASN A 8 -2.93 15.68 -0.01
CA ASN A 8 -3.64 15.46 1.25
C ASN A 8 -5.14 15.56 0.98
N PHE A 9 -5.85 14.45 1.11
CA PHE A 9 -7.24 14.36 0.72
C PHE A 9 -8.12 14.52 1.96
N ASN A 10 -8.34 15.77 2.36
CA ASN A 10 -9.30 16.08 3.41
C ASN A 10 -10.74 16.26 2.86
N GLU A 11 -10.91 16.45 1.56
CA GLU A 11 -12.23 16.65 0.93
C GLU A 11 -12.57 15.50 -0.04
N VAL A 12 -13.79 14.96 0.11
CA VAL A 12 -14.29 13.75 -0.56
C VAL A 12 -14.51 13.98 -2.07
N ASP A 13 -14.76 15.22 -2.49
CA ASP A 13 -15.22 15.54 -3.84
C ASP A 13 -14.12 15.62 -4.90
N ALA A 14 -12.84 15.71 -4.49
CA ALA A 14 -11.71 15.76 -5.43
C ALA A 14 -11.25 14.37 -5.94
N MET A 15 -11.79 13.29 -5.37
CA MET A 15 -11.34 11.91 -5.62
C MET A 15 -11.52 11.40 -7.07
N PRO A 16 -12.69 11.56 -7.72
CA PRO A 16 -12.88 11.09 -9.10
C PRO A 16 -12.00 11.84 -10.11
N TYR A 17 -11.75 13.13 -9.86
CA TYR A 17 -10.86 13.94 -10.69
C TYR A 17 -9.40 13.48 -10.55
N ILE A 18 -8.99 13.12 -9.33
CA ILE A 18 -7.60 12.79 -9.04
C ILE A 18 -7.20 11.41 -9.57
N PHE A 19 -8.06 10.40 -9.40
CA PHE A 19 -7.89 9.08 -10.00
C PHE A 19 -8.48 8.99 -11.42
N GLY A 20 -8.79 10.12 -12.03
CA GLY A 20 -9.27 10.24 -13.40
C GLY A 20 -8.32 11.11 -14.23
N ASP A 21 -8.72 12.35 -14.47
CA ASP A 21 -8.00 13.30 -15.33
C ASP A 21 -6.62 13.65 -14.79
N PHE A 22 -6.51 13.95 -13.49
CA PHE A 22 -5.21 14.29 -12.89
C PHE A 22 -4.19 13.15 -12.97
N ALA A 23 -4.62 11.89 -12.83
CA ALA A 23 -3.72 10.74 -12.95
C ALA A 23 -3.23 10.50 -14.38
N ARG A 24 -4.00 10.97 -15.38
CA ARG A 24 -3.63 10.98 -16.81
C ARG A 24 -2.74 12.18 -17.14
N ASP A 25 -3.05 13.32 -16.55
CA ASP A 25 -2.38 14.60 -16.78
C ASP A 25 -1.19 14.82 -15.84
N LEU A 26 -0.90 13.86 -14.96
CA LEU A 26 0.21 13.96 -14.03
C LEU A 26 1.50 14.17 -14.85
N PRO A 27 2.21 15.29 -14.65
CA PRO A 27 3.38 15.62 -15.44
C PRO A 27 4.39 14.47 -15.44
N ALA A 28 4.98 14.14 -16.59
CA ALA A 28 5.94 13.03 -16.71
C ALA A 28 7.17 13.15 -15.78
N GLN A 29 7.42 14.34 -15.26
CA GLN A 29 8.44 14.63 -14.26
C GLN A 29 8.11 14.10 -12.85
N VAL A 30 6.84 13.86 -12.51
CA VAL A 30 6.43 13.36 -11.20
C VAL A 30 6.71 11.86 -11.15
N LYS A 31 7.68 11.49 -10.31
CA LYS A 31 8.11 10.10 -10.12
C LYS A 31 7.75 9.57 -8.74
N SER A 32 7.49 10.46 -7.78
CA SER A 32 7.14 10.14 -6.41
C SER A 32 5.82 10.81 -6.03
N LEU A 33 4.89 10.03 -5.50
CA LEU A 33 3.55 10.46 -5.11
C LEU A 33 3.24 9.95 -3.70
N THR A 34 2.84 10.87 -2.84
CA THR A 34 2.29 10.53 -1.52
C THR A 34 0.81 10.84 -1.51
N VAL A 35 0.01 9.83 -1.18
CA VAL A 35 -1.46 9.88 -1.16
C VAL A 35 -1.92 9.53 0.24
N LYS A 36 -2.61 10.46 0.91
CA LYS A 36 -3.22 10.22 2.22
C LYS A 36 -4.71 10.01 2.10
N VAL A 37 -5.18 8.79 2.34
CA VAL A 37 -6.56 8.36 2.03
C VAL A 37 -7.29 7.97 3.30
N GLY A 38 -8.52 8.48 3.46
CA GLY A 38 -9.46 8.04 4.49
C GLY A 38 -10.40 6.92 4.00
N TYR A 39 -11.13 6.28 4.92
CA TYR A 39 -12.07 5.18 4.58
C TYR A 39 -13.02 5.48 3.42
N SER A 40 -13.69 6.64 3.44
CA SER A 40 -14.71 7.02 2.46
C SER A 40 -14.15 7.21 1.04
N GLN A 41 -12.83 7.35 0.91
CA GLN A 41 -12.14 7.71 -0.32
C GLN A 41 -11.58 6.50 -1.07
N ILE A 42 -11.36 5.37 -0.37
CA ILE A 42 -10.87 4.11 -0.95
C ILE A 42 -11.78 3.59 -2.08
N LYS A 43 -13.08 3.91 -2.06
CA LYS A 43 -14.03 3.54 -3.11
C LYS A 43 -13.71 4.15 -4.49
N HIS A 44 -12.85 5.16 -4.54
CA HIS A 44 -12.44 5.83 -5.78
C HIS A 44 -11.11 5.33 -6.32
N PHE A 45 -10.54 4.28 -5.74
CA PHE A 45 -9.32 3.67 -6.29
C PHE A 45 -9.59 3.19 -7.71
N PRO A 46 -8.61 3.39 -8.62
CA PRO A 46 -8.83 3.14 -10.03
C PRO A 46 -9.06 1.65 -10.26
N THR A 47 -10.18 1.33 -10.89
CA THR A 47 -10.53 -0.01 -11.39
C THR A 47 -10.07 -0.23 -12.84
N GLU A 48 -9.65 0.83 -13.54
CA GLU A 48 -9.25 0.82 -14.96
C GLU A 48 -7.73 0.87 -15.22
N ARG A 49 -7.29 0.56 -16.45
CA ARG A 49 -5.90 0.26 -16.81
C ARG A 49 -5.02 1.50 -17.03
N LYS A 50 -3.85 1.50 -16.36
CA LYS A 50 -2.61 2.31 -16.60
C LYS A 50 -2.73 3.83 -16.43
N MET A 51 -2.86 4.26 -15.18
CA MET A 51 -2.69 5.66 -14.74
C MET A 51 -1.29 5.86 -14.15
N PHE A 52 -0.79 7.09 -13.91
CA PHE A 52 0.52 7.25 -13.25
C PHE A 52 1.70 6.53 -13.95
N ARG A 53 1.75 6.57 -15.30
CA ARG A 53 2.66 5.75 -16.12
C ARG A 53 4.16 5.94 -15.83
N ASN A 54 4.53 7.09 -15.26
CA ASN A 54 5.92 7.45 -14.95
C ASN A 54 6.26 7.29 -13.46
N LEU A 55 5.29 6.93 -12.64
CA LEU A 55 5.45 6.83 -11.19
C LEU A 55 6.36 5.66 -10.84
N ARG A 56 7.32 5.94 -9.96
CA ARG A 56 8.33 4.99 -9.48
C ARG A 56 8.21 4.77 -7.98
N GLU A 57 7.63 5.71 -7.25
CA GLU A 57 7.49 5.67 -5.81
C GLU A 57 6.07 6.09 -5.44
N LEU A 58 5.43 5.27 -4.61
CA LEU A 58 4.09 5.51 -4.11
C LEU A 58 4.09 5.30 -2.61
N THR A 59 3.73 6.34 -1.87
CA THR A 59 3.43 6.25 -0.44
C THR A 59 1.92 6.36 -0.25
N LEU A 60 1.29 5.31 0.27
CA LEU A 60 -0.13 5.27 0.62
C LEU A 60 -0.27 5.35 2.13
N VAL A 61 -0.80 6.47 2.62
CA VAL A 61 -1.09 6.66 4.04
C VAL A 61 -2.59 6.46 4.26
N LEU A 62 -2.95 5.28 4.78
CA LEU A 62 -4.31 4.89 5.12
C LEU A 62 -4.61 5.31 6.57
N VAL A 63 -5.53 6.25 6.73
CA VAL A 63 -5.86 6.83 8.05
C VAL A 63 -7.32 6.56 8.40
N PHE A 64 -7.57 6.09 9.63
CA PHE A 64 -8.92 5.83 10.16
C PHE A 64 -9.77 4.93 9.24
N THR A 65 -9.18 3.84 8.73
CA THR A 65 -9.87 2.89 7.85
C THR A 65 -10.51 1.76 8.64
N TYR A 66 -11.79 1.46 8.40
CA TYR A 66 -12.38 0.18 8.80
C TYR A 66 -11.82 -0.91 7.89
N ASP A 67 -11.48 -2.07 8.46
CA ASP A 67 -10.99 -3.31 7.84
C ASP A 67 -10.19 -3.13 6.54
N PHE A 68 -8.88 -3.42 6.60
CA PHE A 68 -7.96 -3.35 5.46
C PHE A 68 -8.50 -4.14 4.26
N ASP A 69 -9.14 -3.46 3.33
CA ASP A 69 -9.69 -4.10 2.13
C ASP A 69 -8.57 -4.24 1.10
N ILE A 70 -7.78 -5.30 1.32
CA ILE A 70 -6.73 -5.79 0.43
C ILE A 70 -7.15 -5.73 -1.04
N VAL A 71 -8.43 -5.96 -1.35
CA VAL A 71 -8.93 -6.11 -2.72
C VAL A 71 -8.68 -4.87 -3.58
N LYS A 72 -8.56 -3.70 -2.95
CA LYS A 72 -8.48 -2.42 -3.66
C LYS A 72 -7.07 -1.96 -3.96
N ILE A 73 -6.05 -2.51 -3.30
CA ILE A 73 -4.64 -2.14 -3.57
C ILE A 73 -4.08 -2.80 -4.85
N PRO A 74 -4.32 -4.09 -5.15
CA PRO A 74 -3.86 -4.73 -6.38
C PRO A 74 -4.26 -4.00 -7.67
N PRO A 75 -5.51 -3.53 -7.86
CA PRO A 75 -5.87 -2.70 -9.01
C PRO A 75 -5.05 -1.41 -9.12
N LEU A 76 -4.80 -0.72 -7.99
CA LEU A 76 -3.97 0.49 -7.94
C LEU A 76 -2.51 0.20 -8.33
N LEU A 77 -1.94 -0.93 -7.90
CA LEU A 77 -0.61 -1.35 -8.33
C LEU A 77 -0.59 -1.67 -9.82
N GLY A 78 -1.65 -2.29 -10.35
CA GLY A 78 -1.84 -2.49 -11.79
C GLY A 78 -1.96 -1.18 -12.59
N ALA A 79 -2.39 -0.10 -11.94
CA ALA A 79 -2.38 1.22 -12.55
C ALA A 79 -0.94 1.74 -12.72
N CYS A 80 0.00 1.43 -11.85
CA CYS A 80 1.36 2.00 -11.79
C CYS A 80 2.46 1.06 -12.37
N PRO A 81 2.62 0.91 -13.69
CA PRO A 81 3.48 -0.13 -14.29
C PRO A 81 4.99 0.03 -14.04
N LEU A 82 5.45 1.24 -13.72
CA LEU A 82 6.87 1.55 -13.47
C LEU A 82 7.21 1.65 -11.98
N LEU A 83 6.27 1.31 -11.10
CA LEU A 83 6.44 1.40 -9.66
C LEU A 83 7.60 0.52 -9.21
N ARG A 84 8.50 1.10 -8.41
CA ARG A 84 9.70 0.47 -7.86
C ARG A 84 9.64 0.36 -6.35
N HIS A 85 9.08 1.38 -5.69
CA HIS A 85 8.95 1.44 -4.24
C HIS A 85 7.49 1.68 -3.86
N LEU A 86 6.98 0.83 -2.98
CA LEU A 86 5.68 1.01 -2.35
C LEU A 86 5.88 1.16 -0.85
N ASP A 87 5.39 2.25 -0.28
CA ASP A 87 5.32 2.45 1.16
C ASP A 87 3.86 2.53 1.57
N LEU A 88 3.39 1.52 2.28
CA LEU A 88 2.03 1.41 2.76
C LEU A 88 2.04 1.65 4.27
N VAL A 89 1.26 2.62 4.70
CA VAL A 89 1.21 3.04 6.08
C VAL A 89 -0.23 3.00 6.57
N GLN A 90 -0.49 2.23 7.62
CA GLN A 90 -1.82 2.04 8.17
C GLN A 90 -1.89 2.51 9.63
N SER A 91 -2.71 3.51 9.91
CA SER A 91 -2.65 4.21 11.21
C SER A 91 -3.50 3.63 12.33
N ARG A 92 -4.74 3.22 12.04
CA ARG A 92 -5.69 2.64 13.00
C ARG A 92 -6.81 1.90 12.25
N THR A 93 -7.07 0.66 12.64
CA THR A 93 -8.29 -0.06 12.25
C THR A 93 -9.34 0.06 13.34
N THR A 94 -10.48 0.67 13.04
CA THR A 94 -11.69 0.50 13.86
C THR A 94 -12.38 -0.78 13.40
N ARG A 95 -12.68 -1.70 14.33
CA ARG A 95 -13.37 -2.96 14.02
C ARG A 95 -14.74 -2.65 13.43
N GLY A 96 -14.88 -2.79 12.11
CA GLY A 96 -16.14 -2.63 11.40
C GLY A 96 -16.93 -3.93 11.43
N GLU A 97 -18.24 -3.85 11.22
CA GLU A 97 -19.06 -5.05 11.04
C GLU A 97 -18.76 -5.67 9.67
N ARG A 98 -18.17 -6.87 9.73
CA ARG A 98 -18.17 -7.93 8.71
C ARG A 98 -17.40 -7.60 7.43
N GLY A 99 -16.30 -8.34 7.26
CA GLY A 99 -15.48 -8.36 6.05
C GLY A 99 -16.34 -8.55 4.80
N SER A 100 -16.06 -7.73 3.79
CA SER A 100 -16.62 -7.92 2.48
C SER A 100 -16.18 -9.27 1.94
N ASP A 101 -17.15 -10.13 1.57
CA ASP A 101 -16.98 -11.44 0.89
C ASP A 101 -16.33 -11.34 -0.51
N ILE A 102 -15.63 -10.25 -0.80
CA ILE A 102 -15.00 -10.01 -2.09
C ILE A 102 -13.60 -10.64 -2.01
N ARG A 103 -13.50 -11.91 -2.40
CA ARG A 103 -12.20 -12.52 -2.70
C ARG A 103 -11.55 -11.70 -3.82
N PRO A 104 -10.33 -11.16 -3.63
CA PRO A 104 -9.64 -10.50 -4.72
C PRO A 104 -9.46 -11.48 -5.88
N PRO A 105 -9.50 -11.04 -7.14
CA PRO A 105 -9.16 -11.92 -8.23
C PRO A 105 -7.73 -12.40 -8.01
N LEU A 106 -7.59 -13.69 -7.65
CA LEU A 106 -6.35 -14.41 -7.37
C LEU A 106 -5.40 -14.53 -8.58
N SER A 107 -5.68 -13.80 -9.66
CA SER A 107 -4.78 -13.73 -10.82
C SER A 107 -3.76 -12.63 -10.57
N PRO A 108 -2.49 -12.96 -10.24
CA PRO A 108 -1.49 -11.95 -9.96
C PRO A 108 -1.22 -11.18 -11.26
N THR A 109 -1.53 -9.89 -11.24
CA THR A 109 -0.95 -8.98 -12.22
C THR A 109 0.53 -8.92 -11.90
N CYS A 110 1.39 -9.42 -12.79
CA CYS A 110 2.83 -9.45 -12.52
C CYS A 110 3.40 -8.03 -12.47
N HIS A 111 3.98 -7.66 -11.33
CA HIS A 111 4.68 -6.39 -11.13
C HIS A 111 6.15 -6.57 -11.49
N THR A 112 6.54 -6.10 -12.69
CA THR A 112 7.87 -6.36 -13.26
C THR A 112 8.96 -5.39 -12.77
N LYS A 113 8.58 -4.32 -12.07
CA LYS A 113 9.49 -3.24 -11.63
C LYS A 113 9.51 -3.01 -10.12
N LEU A 114 8.58 -3.60 -9.37
CA LEU A 114 8.46 -3.41 -7.93
C LEU A 114 9.61 -4.13 -7.22
N LYS A 115 10.49 -3.35 -6.58
CA LYS A 115 11.70 -3.80 -5.91
C LYS A 115 11.55 -3.81 -4.40
N GLU A 116 10.90 -2.81 -3.85
CA GLU A 116 10.81 -2.65 -2.40
C GLU A 116 9.38 -2.35 -1.97
N VAL A 117 8.97 -3.02 -0.91
CA VAL A 117 7.67 -2.81 -0.27
C VAL A 117 7.88 -2.63 1.23
N THR A 118 7.38 -1.55 1.78
CA THR A 118 7.29 -1.34 3.22
C THR A 118 5.82 -1.33 3.60
N PHE A 119 5.46 -2.06 4.65
CA PHE A 119 4.13 -2.05 5.24
C PHE A 119 4.28 -1.71 6.72
N GLY A 120 4.04 -0.44 7.04
CA GLY A 120 3.99 0.09 8.38
C GLY A 120 2.58 0.05 8.98
N GLY A 121 2.48 -0.26 10.27
CA GLY A 121 1.19 -0.47 10.93
C GLY A 121 0.62 -1.88 10.71
N PHE A 122 1.49 -2.88 10.51
CA PHE A 122 1.10 -4.25 10.20
C PHE A 122 0.70 -5.03 11.47
N HIS A 123 -0.59 -5.40 11.58
CA HIS A 123 -1.18 -6.07 12.76
C HIS A 123 -1.32 -7.59 12.62
N ARG A 124 -0.94 -8.15 11.47
CA ARG A 124 -1.01 -9.60 11.17
C ARG A 124 -2.43 -10.15 11.11
N SER A 125 -3.38 -9.34 10.69
CA SER A 125 -4.70 -9.80 10.26
C SER A 125 -4.59 -10.66 8.99
N GLU A 126 -5.58 -11.51 8.77
CA GLU A 126 -5.65 -12.39 7.59
C GLU A 126 -5.52 -11.59 6.28
N ALA A 127 -6.21 -10.46 6.17
CA ALA A 127 -6.15 -9.60 4.98
C ALA A 127 -4.75 -8.98 4.75
N GLU A 128 -4.03 -8.61 5.80
CA GLU A 128 -2.67 -8.08 5.66
C GLU A 128 -1.67 -9.17 5.23
N ILE A 129 -1.84 -10.38 5.75
CA ILE A 129 -1.02 -11.54 5.36
C ILE A 129 -1.32 -11.91 3.91
N GLU A 130 -2.58 -11.97 3.50
CA GLU A 130 -2.97 -12.19 2.11
C GLU A 130 -2.33 -11.16 1.18
N PHE A 131 -2.23 -9.89 1.62
CA PHE A 131 -1.62 -8.83 0.82
C PHE A 131 -0.12 -9.05 0.69
N ALA A 132 0.54 -9.41 1.78
CA ALA A 132 1.95 -9.77 1.75
C ALA A 132 2.21 -10.94 0.79
N VAL A 133 1.40 -12.00 0.87
CA VAL A 133 1.46 -13.14 -0.05
C VAL A 133 1.21 -12.71 -1.50
N TYR A 134 0.22 -11.86 -1.75
CA TYR A 134 -0.05 -11.30 -3.08
C TYR A 134 1.19 -10.60 -3.65
N ILE A 135 1.84 -9.73 -2.88
CA ILE A 135 3.06 -9.02 -3.31
C ILE A 135 4.18 -10.02 -3.63
N LEU A 136 4.43 -10.97 -2.73
CA LEU A 136 5.47 -11.99 -2.91
C LEU A 136 5.24 -12.83 -4.18
N ARG A 137 3.97 -13.11 -4.50
CA ARG A 137 3.55 -13.89 -5.68
C ARG A 137 3.35 -13.06 -6.96
N SER A 138 3.46 -11.74 -6.91
CA SER A 138 3.23 -10.88 -8.09
C SER A 138 4.46 -10.05 -8.47
N ALA A 139 5.31 -9.67 -7.49
CA ALA A 139 6.49 -8.85 -7.73
C ALA A 139 7.70 -9.67 -8.17
N MET A 140 8.00 -9.63 -9.47
CA MET A 140 9.02 -10.48 -10.10
C MET A 140 10.46 -10.08 -9.76
N VAL A 141 10.68 -8.82 -9.41
CA VAL A 141 12.00 -8.25 -9.13
C VAL A 141 12.10 -7.72 -7.70
N LEU A 142 11.25 -8.22 -6.80
CA LEU A 142 11.23 -7.83 -5.41
C LEU A 142 12.58 -8.17 -4.77
N GLU A 143 13.23 -7.18 -4.17
CA GLU A 143 14.49 -7.28 -3.46
C GLU A 143 14.24 -7.24 -1.95
N ARG A 144 13.28 -6.43 -1.49
CA ARG A 144 13.01 -6.26 -0.06
C ARG A 144 11.52 -6.07 0.24
N MET A 145 11.04 -6.74 1.29
CA MET A 145 9.73 -6.49 1.88
C MET A 145 9.89 -6.31 3.40
N VAL A 146 9.42 -5.19 3.94
CA VAL A 146 9.49 -4.89 5.37
C VAL A 146 8.08 -4.82 5.92
N LEU A 147 7.78 -5.64 6.92
CA LEU A 147 6.52 -5.66 7.66
C LEU A 147 6.80 -5.15 9.07
N ALA A 148 6.30 -3.96 9.38
CA ALA A 148 6.58 -3.28 10.62
C ALA A 148 5.27 -2.89 11.33
N PRO A 149 5.14 -3.18 12.63
CA PRO A 149 3.98 -2.75 13.41
C PRO A 149 4.00 -1.23 13.68
N CYS A 150 5.18 -0.62 13.67
CA CYS A 150 5.37 0.81 13.83
C CYS A 150 5.57 1.49 12.48
N PHE A 151 5.19 2.77 12.37
CA PHE A 151 5.42 3.54 11.15
C PHE A 151 5.63 5.02 11.46
N SER A 152 6.14 5.75 10.48
CA SER A 152 6.18 7.21 10.48
C SER A 152 5.38 7.74 9.31
N CYS A 153 4.43 8.65 9.55
CA CYS A 153 3.70 9.32 8.47
C CYS A 153 3.99 10.82 8.48
N TYR A 154 4.04 11.40 7.29
CA TYR A 154 4.18 12.84 7.11
C TYR A 154 2.83 13.53 7.33
N SER A 155 2.75 14.47 8.28
CA SER A 155 1.48 15.10 8.68
C SER A 155 1.08 16.32 7.83
N GLY A 156 1.93 16.75 6.89
CA GLY A 156 1.65 17.85 5.96
C GLY A 156 2.28 19.20 6.34
N SER A 157 3.07 19.26 7.42
CA SER A 157 3.66 20.50 7.95
C SER A 157 5.20 20.51 8.00
N GLY A 158 5.86 19.64 7.22
CA GLY A 158 7.31 19.44 7.30
C GLY A 158 7.73 18.44 8.39
N THR A 159 6.77 17.88 9.14
CA THR A 159 7.02 16.98 10.26
C THR A 159 6.66 15.53 9.94
N TRP A 160 7.56 14.64 10.35
CA TRP A 160 7.37 13.20 10.35
C TRP A 160 6.97 12.77 11.75
N GLU A 161 5.74 12.28 11.89
CA GLU A 161 5.24 11.80 13.17
C GLU A 161 5.45 10.29 13.24
N LYS A 162 6.24 9.84 14.21
CA LYS A 162 6.38 8.42 14.52
C LYS A 162 5.13 7.98 15.27
N MET A 163 4.28 7.22 14.61
CA MET A 163 3.08 6.65 15.18
C MET A 163 3.41 5.26 15.72
N PHE A 164 3.18 5.08 17.02
CA PHE A 164 3.21 3.78 17.66
C PHE A 164 1.79 3.25 17.68
N ASP A 165 1.58 2.05 17.13
CA ASP A 165 0.37 1.33 17.48
C ASP A 165 0.60 0.60 18.80
N PHE A 166 -0.17 1.00 19.82
CA PHE A 166 -0.04 0.51 21.19
C PHE A 166 -0.62 -0.90 21.41
N SER A 167 -1.05 -1.60 20.35
CA SER A 167 -1.80 -2.87 20.46
C SER A 167 -0.97 -4.15 20.28
N LEU A 168 0.36 -4.06 20.18
CA LEU A 168 1.21 -5.25 20.07
C LEU A 168 1.19 -6.10 21.35
N ASP A 169 0.35 -7.13 21.35
CA ASP A 169 0.52 -8.28 22.24
C ASP A 169 1.81 -9.01 21.82
N GLU A 170 2.89 -8.81 22.60
CA GLU A 170 4.22 -9.37 22.35
C GLU A 170 4.20 -10.90 22.14
N ARG A 171 3.14 -11.57 22.61
CA ARG A 171 2.96 -13.03 22.52
C ARG A 171 2.76 -13.57 21.10
N LYS A 172 2.39 -12.74 20.12
CA LYS A 172 2.14 -13.18 18.72
C LYS A 172 3.35 -13.03 17.78
N ARG A 173 4.54 -12.72 18.29
CA ARG A 173 5.76 -12.40 17.49
C ARG A 173 6.22 -13.52 16.53
N ASN A 174 5.87 -14.78 16.78
CA ASN A 174 6.53 -15.93 16.12
C ASN A 174 5.67 -16.79 15.17
N SER A 175 4.46 -16.38 14.76
CA SER A 175 3.55 -17.28 14.02
C SER A 175 3.49 -17.10 12.49
N ILE A 176 3.90 -15.96 11.92
CA ILE A 176 3.65 -15.64 10.50
C ILE A 176 4.82 -15.92 9.55
N GLN A 177 6.02 -16.17 10.10
CA GLN A 177 7.18 -16.53 9.27
C GLN A 177 6.92 -17.76 8.37
N PRO A 178 6.27 -18.84 8.85
CA PRO A 178 5.99 -20.02 8.02
C PRO A 178 5.07 -19.70 6.84
N GLU A 179 4.12 -18.78 6.99
CA GLU A 179 3.12 -18.46 5.95
C GLU A 179 3.74 -17.68 4.78
N LEU A 180 4.71 -16.82 5.07
CA LEU A 180 5.40 -15.98 4.07
C LEU A 180 6.63 -16.65 3.47
N HIS A 181 7.21 -17.64 4.16
CA HIS A 181 8.41 -18.32 3.69
C HIS A 181 8.15 -19.08 2.38
N GLY A 182 9.04 -18.91 1.40
CA GLY A 182 8.93 -19.58 0.10
C GLY A 182 7.82 -19.08 -0.83
N GLN A 183 7.06 -18.05 -0.44
CA GLN A 183 6.00 -17.48 -1.29
C GLN A 183 6.54 -16.57 -2.39
N ALA A 184 7.76 -16.04 -2.22
CA ALA A 184 8.35 -15.07 -3.14
C ALA A 184 8.76 -15.71 -4.47
N ILE A 185 8.27 -15.16 -5.58
CA ILE A 185 8.74 -15.54 -6.92
C ILE A 185 10.17 -15.03 -7.16
N SER A 186 10.50 -13.84 -6.63
CA SER A 186 11.84 -13.31 -6.72
C SER A 186 12.79 -14.04 -5.76
N ARG A 187 13.84 -14.65 -6.30
CA ARG A 187 14.91 -15.29 -5.53
C ARG A 187 15.75 -14.31 -4.70
N LYS A 188 15.65 -13.02 -5.00
CA LYS A 188 16.37 -11.95 -4.28
C LYS A 188 15.55 -11.36 -3.14
N ALA A 189 14.27 -11.71 -3.03
CA ALA A 189 13.39 -11.10 -2.06
C ALA A 189 13.78 -11.50 -0.64
N VAL A 190 14.05 -10.48 0.18
CA VAL A 190 14.23 -10.65 1.63
C VAL A 190 13.00 -10.08 2.33
N VAL A 191 12.32 -10.93 3.12
CA VAL A 191 11.19 -10.53 3.96
C VAL A 191 11.69 -10.27 5.38
N ILE A 192 11.50 -9.05 5.87
CA ILE A 192 11.90 -8.60 7.19
C ILE A 192 10.63 -8.32 7.98
N ILE A 193 10.48 -8.97 9.13
CA ILE A 193 9.34 -8.80 10.04
C ILE A 193 9.89 -8.20 11.34
N GLN A 194 9.38 -7.04 11.74
CA GLN A 194 9.78 -6.33 12.95
C GLN A 194 8.83 -6.59 14.14
#